data_AF-A0A960GE03-F1
#
_entry.id   AF-A0A960GE03-F1
#
_cell.length_a   1.000
_cell.length_b   1.000
_cell.length_c   1.000
_cell.angle_alpha   90.00
_cell.angle_beta   90.00
_cell.angle_gamma   90.00
#
_symmetry.space_group_name_H-M   'P 1'
#
loop_
_entity.id
_entity.type
_entity.pdbx_description
1 polymer ?
#
loop_
_entity_poly.entity_id
_entity_poly.type
_entity_poly.pdbx_seq_one_letter_code
_entity_poly.pdbx_strand_id
1 'polypeptide(L)'
;MTAIRALDIPVVDVGGMPLHPLVVHAAVVLIPLAALGGLLMASAGSRSKRYGPLIATVAVVAALAAFVSAASGDVLRDELGLRNQQHFEYGEWLPWLALAQAVAITLLFILDRQTGGKRNPMSLIVMIATVLLAVASIGLTVVTGHTGAELVWG
;
A
#
# COMPACT_ATOMS: atom_id res chain seq x y z
N MET A 1 32.33 15.99 21.34
CA MET A 1 32.59 14.65 20.75
C MET A 1 32.59 13.63 21.88
N THR A 2 31.92 12.50 21.70
CA THR A 2 31.80 11.35 22.64
C THR A 2 30.66 11.44 23.67
N ALA A 3 29.44 11.03 23.28
CA ALA A 3 28.42 10.39 24.15
C ALA A 3 27.10 10.04 23.40
N ILE A 4 27.15 9.59 22.14
CA ILE A 4 25.95 9.02 21.45
C ILE A 4 26.38 7.75 20.73
N ARG A 5 26.69 6.72 21.53
CA ARG A 5 26.71 5.32 21.11
C ARG A 5 26.03 4.55 22.24
N ALA A 6 25.20 3.59 21.84
CA ALA A 6 24.43 2.67 22.69
C ALA A 6 23.10 3.21 23.25
N LEU A 7 22.18 3.52 22.34
CA LEU A 7 20.81 3.08 22.53
C LEU A 7 20.62 1.96 21.49
N ASP A 8 20.83 0.71 21.92
CA ASP A 8 20.42 -0.52 21.19
C ASP A 8 18.88 -0.60 21.18
N ILE A 9 18.25 0.42 20.60
CA ILE A 9 16.82 0.36 20.28
C ILE A 9 16.75 -0.35 18.93
N PRO A 10 15.96 -1.41 18.76
CA PRO A 10 15.76 -2.01 17.46
C PRO A 10 14.85 -1.10 16.61
N VAL A 11 15.32 0.12 16.31
CA VAL A 11 14.88 0.82 15.11
C VAL A 11 15.40 -0.04 13.98
N VAL A 12 14.49 -0.72 13.30
CA VAL A 12 14.83 -1.59 12.18
C VAL A 12 15.62 -0.74 11.19
N ASP A 13 16.92 -0.99 11.06
CA ASP A 13 17.84 -0.24 10.21
C ASP A 13 18.18 -1.10 8.98
N VAL A 14 18.08 -0.51 7.78
CA VAL A 14 18.61 -1.12 6.55
C VAL A 14 19.76 -0.24 6.07
N GLY A 15 20.99 -0.71 6.30
CA GLY A 15 22.20 -0.01 5.83
C GLY A 15 22.48 1.33 6.51
N GLY A 16 21.98 1.58 7.73
CA GLY A 16 22.25 2.79 8.52
C GLY A 16 21.42 4.02 8.14
N MET A 17 20.32 3.84 7.40
CA MET A 17 19.32 4.87 7.14
C MET A 17 18.02 4.52 7.86
N PRO A 18 17.27 5.52 8.41
CA PRO A 18 15.97 5.28 9.01
C PRO A 18 15.10 4.51 8.02
N LEU A 19 14.64 3.31 8.40
CA LEU A 19 13.83 2.46 7.53
C LEU A 19 12.53 3.16 7.12
N HIS A 20 11.99 3.98 8.01
CA HIS A 20 10.69 4.60 7.85
C HIS A 20 10.57 5.40 6.52
N PRO A 21 11.43 6.38 6.19
CA PRO A 21 11.43 7.03 4.88
C PRO A 21 11.45 6.08 3.69
N LEU A 22 12.34 5.08 3.66
CA LEU A 22 12.45 4.17 2.51
C LEU A 22 11.17 3.35 2.31
N VAL A 23 10.60 2.82 3.39
CA VAL A 23 9.39 2.01 3.34
C VAL A 23 8.15 2.84 3.05
N VAL A 24 8.08 4.08 3.56
CA VAL A 24 7.01 5.03 3.21
C VAL A 24 7.03 5.32 1.71
N HIS A 25 8.20 5.58 1.10
CA HIS A 25 8.28 5.79 -0.35
C HIS A 25 7.83 4.56 -1.13
N ALA A 26 8.19 3.35 -0.68
CA ALA A 26 7.69 2.12 -1.28
C ALA A 26 6.16 2.03 -1.19
N ALA A 27 5.54 2.31 -0.03
CA ALA A 27 4.10 2.28 0.13
C ALA A 27 3.39 3.33 -0.76
N VAL A 28 3.85 4.58 -0.71
CA VAL A 28 3.24 5.71 -1.45
C VAL A 28 3.34 5.54 -2.97
N VAL A 29 4.35 4.82 -3.47
CA VAL A 29 4.49 4.54 -4.91
C VAL A 29 3.76 3.26 -5.31
N LEU A 30 3.94 2.17 -4.57
CA LEU A 30 3.45 0.85 -4.97
C LEU A 30 1.93 0.71 -4.79
N ILE A 31 1.31 1.35 -3.79
CA ILE A 31 -0.14 1.26 -3.59
C ILE A 31 -0.90 1.89 -4.76
N PRO A 32 -0.61 3.14 -5.21
CA PRO A 32 -1.22 3.70 -6.41
C PRO A 32 -0.88 2.91 -7.66
N LEU A 33 0.34 2.39 -7.80
CA LEU A 33 0.73 1.58 -8.96
C LEU A 33 -0.08 0.27 -9.03
N ALA A 34 -0.29 -0.39 -7.89
CA ALA A 34 -1.16 -1.56 -7.78
C ALA A 34 -2.61 -1.23 -8.13
N ALA A 35 -3.13 -0.10 -7.64
CA ALA A 35 -4.47 0.38 -7.95
C ALA A 35 -4.66 0.61 -9.46
N LEU A 36 -3.73 1.31 -10.11
CA LEU A 36 -3.73 1.53 -11.57
C LEU A 36 -3.62 0.21 -12.34
N GLY A 37 -2.81 -0.73 -11.85
CA GLY A 37 -2.75 -2.08 -12.36
C GLY A 37 -4.10 -2.80 -12.25
N GLY A 38 -4.78 -2.71 -11.11
CA GLY A 38 -6.12 -3.24 -10.91
C GLY A 38 -7.13 -2.69 -11.91
N LEU A 39 -7.10 -1.37 -12.16
CA LEU A 39 -7.93 -0.73 -13.19
C LEU A 39 -7.60 -1.23 -14.60
N LEU A 40 -6.31 -1.42 -14.91
CA LEU A 40 -5.88 -2.03 -16.17
C LEU A 40 -6.43 -3.44 -16.33
N MET A 41 -6.43 -4.26 -15.28
CA MET A 41 -7.00 -5.62 -15.30
C MET A 41 -8.52 -5.59 -15.45
N ALA A 42 -9.20 -4.66 -14.78
CA ALA A 42 -10.65 -4.50 -14.86
C ALA A 42 -11.13 -4.15 -16.27
N SER A 43 -10.35 -3.36 -17.02
CA SER A 43 -10.71 -2.94 -18.38
C SER A 43 -10.84 -4.10 -19.39
N ALA A 44 -10.11 -5.21 -19.22
CA ALA A 44 -10.27 -6.40 -20.04
C ALA A 44 -9.64 -7.65 -19.38
N GLY A 45 -10.36 -8.78 -19.40
CA GLY A 45 -9.84 -10.06 -18.89
C GLY A 45 -8.57 -10.54 -19.60
N SER A 46 -8.34 -10.13 -20.86
CA SER A 46 -7.08 -10.41 -21.58
C SER A 46 -5.87 -9.69 -20.97
N ARG A 47 -6.05 -8.45 -20.48
CA ARG A 47 -5.01 -7.67 -19.79
C ARG A 47 -4.70 -8.29 -18.43
N SER A 48 -5.74 -8.73 -17.71
CA SER A 48 -5.61 -9.49 -16.47
C SER A 48 -4.76 -10.75 -16.63
N LYS A 49 -4.99 -11.56 -17.67
CA LYS A 49 -4.15 -12.74 -17.93
C LYS A 49 -2.68 -12.39 -18.24
N ARG A 50 -2.45 -11.31 -18.99
CA ARG A 50 -1.12 -10.92 -19.45
C ARG A 50 -0.26 -10.28 -18.35
N TYR A 51 -0.85 -9.38 -17.57
CA TYR A 51 -0.13 -8.56 -16.58
C TYR A 51 -0.42 -8.97 -15.13
N GLY A 52 -1.39 -9.85 -14.90
CA GLY A 52 -1.86 -10.26 -13.57
C GLY A 52 -0.77 -10.73 -12.61
N PRO A 53 0.19 -11.59 -13.00
CA PRO A 53 1.27 -11.99 -12.09
C PRO A 53 2.11 -10.81 -11.58
N LEU A 54 2.45 -9.87 -12.48
CA LEU A 54 3.22 -8.67 -12.13
C LEU A 54 2.40 -7.76 -11.21
N ILE A 55 1.15 -7.46 -11.59
CA ILE A 55 0.28 -6.54 -10.84
C ILE A 55 -0.06 -7.12 -9.46
N ALA A 56 -0.34 -8.42 -9.36
CA ALA A 56 -0.59 -9.09 -8.08
C ALA A 56 0.66 -9.06 -7.19
N THR A 57 1.85 -9.29 -7.76
CA THR A 57 3.12 -9.20 -7.01
C THR A 57 3.32 -7.78 -6.48
N VAL A 58 3.15 -6.76 -7.32
CA VAL A 58 3.23 -5.35 -6.90
C VAL A 58 2.23 -5.05 -5.79
N ALA A 59 0.99 -5.53 -5.90
CA ALA A 59 -0.05 -5.30 -4.89
C ALA A 59 0.29 -5.96 -3.54
N VAL A 60 0.83 -7.18 -3.55
CA VAL A 60 1.27 -7.87 -2.33
C VAL A 60 2.44 -7.12 -1.68
N VAL A 61 3.45 -6.73 -2.46
CA VAL A 61 4.59 -5.95 -1.95
C VAL A 61 4.12 -4.59 -1.42
N ALA A 62 3.17 -3.94 -2.09
CA ALA A 62 2.57 -2.69 -1.63
C ALA A 62 1.90 -2.84 -0.26
N ALA A 63 1.10 -3.91 -0.06
CA ALA A 63 0.44 -4.17 1.21
C ALA A 63 1.47 -4.43 2.34
N LEU A 64 2.49 -5.24 2.07
CA LEU A 64 3.57 -5.48 3.04
C LEU A 64 4.31 -4.18 3.40
N ALA A 65 4.67 -3.37 2.40
CA ALA A 65 5.30 -2.07 2.63
C ALA A 65 4.40 -1.15 3.46
N ALA A 66 3.09 -1.15 3.22
CA ALA A 66 2.14 -0.37 4.00
C ALA A 66 2.13 -0.76 5.49
N PHE A 67 2.08 -2.06 5.81
CA PHE A 67 2.13 -2.53 7.20
C PHE A 67 3.43 -2.14 7.90
N VAL A 68 4.57 -2.30 7.22
CA VAL A 68 5.87 -1.92 7.77
C VAL A 68 5.97 -0.39 7.93
N SER A 69 5.40 0.38 7.00
CA SER A 69 5.33 1.84 7.06
C SER A 69 4.52 2.30 8.28
N ALA A 70 3.34 1.72 8.51
CA ALA A 70 2.48 2.06 9.64
C ALA A 70 3.16 1.72 10.97
N ALA A 71 3.68 0.50 11.11
CA ALA A 71 4.35 0.07 12.33
C ALA A 71 5.59 0.93 12.66
N SER A 72 6.42 1.25 11.67
CA SER A 72 7.58 2.13 11.87
C SER A 72 7.18 3.59 12.12
N GLY A 73 6.05 4.04 11.57
CA GLY A 73 5.53 5.40 11.80
C GLY A 73 4.99 5.60 13.21
N ASP A 74 4.35 4.59 13.80
CA ASP A 74 3.90 4.62 15.18
C ASP A 74 5.08 4.69 16.16
N VAL A 75 6.16 3.93 15.92
CA VAL A 75 7.38 4.03 16.72
C VAL A 75 7.96 5.44 16.65
N LEU A 76 8.08 6.00 15.44
CA LEU A 76 8.61 7.35 15.24
C LEU A 76 7.74 8.43 15.89
N ARG A 77 6.41 8.26 15.85
CA ARG A 77 5.46 9.15 16.53
C ARG A 77 5.74 9.23 18.02
N ASP A 78 5.95 8.07 18.64
CA ASP A 78 6.10 7.96 20.08
C ASP A 78 7.47 8.48 20.52
N GLU A 79 8.53 8.17 19.77
CA GLU A 79 9.90 8.64 20.03
C GLU A 79 10.06 10.15 19.88
N LEU A 80 9.47 10.74 18.83
CA LEU A 80 9.60 12.18 18.54
C LEU A 80 8.45 13.03 19.10
N GLY A 81 7.47 12.40 19.76
CA GLY A 81 6.29 13.10 20.29
C GLY A 81 5.45 13.79 19.22
N LEU A 82 5.39 13.24 18.01
CA LEU A 82 4.65 13.83 16.87
C LEU A 82 3.14 13.86 17.15
N ARG A 83 2.46 14.91 16.68
CA ARG A 83 1.02 15.13 16.91
C ARG A 83 0.32 15.55 15.63
N ASN A 84 -0.22 14.57 14.90
CA ASN A 84 -1.19 14.78 13.83
C ASN A 84 -2.13 13.57 13.76
N GLN A 85 -3.26 13.65 14.44
CA GLN A 85 -4.18 12.52 14.59
C GLN A 85 -4.67 11.98 13.25
N GLN A 86 -4.97 12.87 12.29
CA GLN A 86 -5.48 12.47 10.99
C GLN A 86 -4.44 11.66 10.19
N HIS A 87 -3.18 12.08 10.19
CA HIS A 87 -2.12 11.35 9.51
C HIS A 87 -1.96 9.92 10.05
N PHE A 88 -1.94 9.75 11.37
CA PHE A 88 -1.78 8.43 11.98
C PHE A 88 -3.02 7.55 11.80
N GLU A 89 -4.23 8.12 11.91
CA GLU A 89 -5.47 7.37 11.68
C GLU A 89 -5.59 6.86 10.24
N TYR A 90 -5.28 7.70 9.24
CA TYR A 90 -5.26 7.27 7.84
C TYR A 90 -4.12 6.29 7.56
N GLY A 91 -2.96 6.49 8.19
CA GLY A 91 -1.83 5.57 8.15
C GLY A 91 -2.14 4.19 8.74
N GLU A 92 -3.06 4.10 9.71
CA GLU A 92 -3.54 2.83 10.27
C GLU A 92 -4.51 2.10 9.33
N TRP A 93 -5.36 2.83 8.59
CA TRP A 93 -6.32 2.23 7.65
C TRP A 93 -5.69 1.79 6.33
N LEU A 94 -4.69 2.52 5.85
CA LEU A 94 -4.08 2.32 4.52
C LEU A 94 -3.51 0.90 4.30
N PRO A 95 -2.84 0.23 5.27
CA PRO A 95 -2.36 -1.14 5.13
C PRO A 95 -3.49 -2.15 4.91
N TRP A 96 -4.60 -2.01 5.64
CA TRP A 96 -5.76 -2.89 5.49
C TRP A 96 -6.44 -2.72 4.14
N LEU A 97 -6.53 -1.48 3.67
CA LEU A 97 -7.06 -1.17 2.35
C LEU A 97 -6.17 -1.72 1.23
N ALA A 98 -4.85 -1.56 1.36
CA ALA A 98 -3.86 -2.12 0.43
C ALA A 98 -3.90 -3.66 0.40
N LEU A 99 -4.09 -4.29 1.56
CA LEU A 99 -4.27 -5.74 1.66
C LEU A 99 -5.55 -6.19 0.95
N ALA A 100 -6.69 -5.52 1.20
CA ALA A 100 -7.95 -5.83 0.54
C ALA A 100 -7.82 -5.68 -0.99
N GLN A 101 -7.12 -4.64 -1.45
CA GLN A 101 -6.79 -4.46 -2.86
C GLN A 101 -5.92 -5.59 -3.42
N ALA A 102 -4.87 -6.01 -2.71
CA ALA A 102 -4.02 -7.11 -3.13
C ALA A 102 -4.80 -8.43 -3.28
N VAL A 103 -5.70 -8.71 -2.34
CA VAL A 103 -6.60 -9.86 -2.40
C VAL A 103 -7.54 -9.75 -3.61
N ALA A 104 -8.20 -8.62 -3.81
CA ALA A 104 -9.13 -8.42 -4.92
C ALA A 104 -8.44 -8.59 -6.29
N ILE A 105 -7.26 -7.97 -6.47
CA ILE A 105 -6.43 -8.11 -7.67
C ILE A 105 -6.04 -9.57 -7.91
N THR A 106 -5.59 -10.26 -6.87
CA THR A 106 -5.16 -11.66 -6.97
C THR A 106 -6.33 -12.57 -7.35
N LEU A 107 -7.49 -12.39 -6.71
CA LEU A 107 -8.70 -13.12 -7.05
C LEU A 107 -9.15 -12.84 -8.48
N LEU A 108 -9.10 -11.57 -8.92
CA LEU A 108 -9.47 -11.18 -10.27
C LEU A 108 -8.58 -11.88 -11.31
N PHE A 109 -7.26 -11.90 -11.06
CA PHE A 109 -6.29 -12.60 -11.89
C PHE A 109 -6.60 -14.11 -11.99
N ILE A 110 -6.85 -14.76 -10.84
CA ILE A 110 -7.14 -16.20 -10.80
C ILE A 110 -8.42 -16.52 -11.58
N LEU A 111 -9.49 -15.76 -11.35
CA LEU A 111 -10.78 -15.96 -12.01
C LEU A 111 -10.67 -15.76 -13.53
N ASP A 112 -10.01 -14.69 -13.98
CA ASP A 112 -9.80 -14.46 -15.41
C ASP A 112 -8.94 -15.52 -16.07
N ARG A 113 -7.96 -16.06 -15.36
CA ARG A 113 -7.12 -17.13 -15.88
C ARG A 113 -7.94 -18.41 -16.07
N GLN A 114 -8.79 -18.77 -15.11
CA GLN A 114 -9.64 -19.97 -15.16
C GLN A 114 -10.67 -19.92 -16.29
N THR A 115 -11.23 -18.75 -16.59
CA THR A 115 -12.26 -18.59 -17.62
C THR A 115 -11.70 -18.24 -19.00
N GLY A 116 -10.38 -18.24 -19.17
CA GLY A 116 -9.74 -17.80 -20.41
C GLY A 116 -9.98 -16.31 -20.72
N GLY A 117 -10.26 -15.49 -19.71
CA GLY A 117 -10.49 -14.05 -19.81
C GLY A 117 -11.94 -13.65 -20.07
N LYS A 118 -12.88 -14.62 -20.07
CA LYS A 118 -14.32 -14.34 -20.14
C LYS A 118 -14.86 -14.05 -18.74
N ARG A 119 -15.59 -12.94 -18.58
CA ARG A 119 -16.13 -12.54 -17.27
C ARG A 119 -17.41 -13.32 -16.95
N ASN A 120 -17.40 -14.08 -15.85
CA ASN A 120 -18.60 -14.64 -15.23
C ASN A 120 -19.11 -13.70 -14.10
N PRO A 121 -20.31 -13.93 -13.54
CA PRO A 121 -20.86 -13.05 -12.49
C PRO A 121 -19.92 -12.84 -11.29
N MET A 122 -19.23 -13.89 -10.84
CA MET A 122 -18.27 -13.78 -9.74
C MET A 122 -17.10 -12.87 -10.08
N SER A 123 -16.51 -13.01 -11.27
CA SER A 123 -15.43 -12.14 -11.73
C SER A 123 -15.88 -10.69 -11.93
N LEU A 124 -17.15 -10.44 -12.26
CA LEU A 124 -17.71 -9.08 -12.33
C LEU A 124 -17.80 -8.45 -10.94
N ILE A 125 -18.24 -9.21 -9.92
CA ILE A 125 -18.28 -8.73 -8.54
C ILE A 125 -16.87 -8.38 -8.06
N VAL A 126 -15.89 -9.27 -8.27
CA VAL A 126 -14.50 -9.03 -7.89
C VAL A 126 -13.89 -7.87 -8.70
N MET A 127 -14.25 -7.73 -9.97
CA MET A 127 -13.83 -6.60 -10.80
C MET A 127 -14.34 -5.26 -10.23
N ILE A 128 -15.63 -5.19 -9.89
CA ILE A 128 -16.23 -3.98 -9.30
C ILE A 128 -15.56 -3.67 -7.97
N ALA A 129 -15.37 -4.68 -7.10
CA ALA A 129 -14.65 -4.50 -5.84
C ALA A 129 -13.22 -3.99 -6.07
N THR A 130 -12.49 -4.54 -7.06
CA THR A 130 -11.14 -4.09 -7.42
C THR A 130 -11.13 -2.62 -7.85
N VAL A 131 -12.12 -2.18 -8.64
CA VAL A 131 -12.23 -0.78 -9.07
C VAL A 131 -12.51 0.15 -7.89
N LEU A 132 -13.44 -0.22 -7.01
CA LEU A 132 -13.77 0.57 -5.82
C LEU A 132 -12.57 0.68 -4.87
N LEU A 133 -11.87 -0.43 -4.63
CA LEU A 133 -10.66 -0.48 -3.83
C LEU A 133 -9.53 0.35 -4.45
N ALA A 134 -9.41 0.39 -5.78
CA ALA A 134 -8.43 1.23 -6.47
C ALA A 134 -8.67 2.71 -6.23
N VAL A 135 -9.92 3.17 -6.38
CA VAL A 135 -10.28 4.56 -6.10
C VAL A 135 -10.03 4.90 -4.63
N ALA A 136 -10.47 4.04 -3.71
CA ALA A 136 -10.27 4.24 -2.28
C ALA A 136 -8.78 4.26 -1.90
N SER A 137 -7.98 3.35 -2.44
CA SER A 137 -6.54 3.25 -2.15
C SER A 137 -5.79 4.49 -2.61
N ILE A 138 -6.09 4.98 -3.82
CA ILE A 138 -5.50 6.21 -4.34
C ILE A 138 -5.91 7.40 -3.47
N GLY A 139 -7.22 7.55 -3.18
CA GLY A 139 -7.74 8.64 -2.37
C GLY A 139 -7.12 8.67 -0.96
N LEU A 140 -7.11 7.54 -0.26
CA LEU A 140 -6.55 7.46 1.08
C LEU A 140 -5.03 7.68 1.07
N THR A 141 -4.30 7.19 0.06
CA THR A 141 -2.86 7.47 -0.08
C THR A 141 -2.60 8.97 -0.21
N VAL A 142 -3.38 9.67 -1.05
CA VAL A 142 -3.25 11.13 -1.25
C VAL A 142 -3.54 11.88 0.03
N VAL A 143 -4.64 11.57 0.73
CA VAL A 143 -5.01 12.26 1.97
C VAL A 143 -4.00 11.98 3.08
N THR A 144 -3.54 10.73 3.24
CA THR A 144 -2.48 10.38 4.22
C THR A 144 -1.17 11.14 3.94
N GLY A 145 -0.80 11.26 2.65
CA GLY A 145 0.38 12.01 2.24
C GLY A 145 0.24 13.52 2.47
N HIS A 146 -0.94 14.08 2.23
CA HIS A 146 -1.22 15.50 2.48
C HIS A 146 -1.12 15.85 3.97
N THR A 147 -1.81 15.10 4.84
CA THR A 147 -1.75 15.33 6.30
C THR A 147 -0.34 15.05 6.85
N GLY A 148 0.41 14.13 6.23
CA GLY A 148 1.82 13.92 6.55
C GLY A 148 2.72 15.11 6.15
N ALA A 149 2.46 15.74 5.02
CA ALA A 149 3.18 16.95 4.61
C ALA A 149 2.87 18.13 5.53
N GLU A 150 1.63 18.28 5.99
CA GLU A 150 1.24 19.28 6.99
C GLU A 150 1.94 19.08 8.34
N LEU A 151 2.14 17.83 8.77
CA LEU A 151 2.89 17.53 9.99
C LEU A 151 4.35 18.03 9.94
N VAL A 152 4.98 18.02 8.76
CA VAL A 152 6.41 18.36 8.59
C VAL A 152 6.62 19.82 8.17
N TRP A 153 5.76 20.35 7.30
CA TRP A 153 5.95 21.63 6.62
C TRP A 153 4.84 22.65 6.87
N GLY A 154 3.78 22.27 7.58
CA GLY A 154 2.60 23.09 7.86
C GLY A 154 2.68 23.90 9.14
#